data_AF-A0A9J6FF82-F1
#
_entry.id   AF-A0A9J6FF82-F1
#
_cell.length_a   1.000
_cell.length_b   1.000
_cell.length_c   1.000
_cell.angle_alpha   90.00
_cell.angle_beta   90.00
_cell.angle_gamma   90.00
#
_symmetry.space_group_name_H-M   'P 1'
#
loop_
_entity.id
_entity.type
_entity.pdbx_description
1 polymer ?
#
loop_
_entity_poly.entity_id
_entity_poly.type
_entity_poly.pdbx_seq_one_letter_code
_entity_poly.pdbx_strand_id
1 'polypeptide(L)'
;MECLRSVLTIAGRAVERDAPQRMATLVGRLRQAFVQPGLSAQARKTLLELIELHASGWQLNLAQQLYYFPYTSLEHRNHARPPTTTTTTNFFRASPRSGCGLP
;
A
#
# COMPACT_ATOMS: atom_id res chain seq x y z
N MET A 1 -17.15 16.52 14.00
CA MET A 1 -15.73 16.36 13.63
C MET A 1 -15.45 14.97 13.05
N GLU A 2 -15.92 13.90 13.70
CA GLU A 2 -15.79 12.51 13.23
C GLU A 2 -16.28 12.28 11.79
N CYS A 3 -17.45 12.80 11.42
CA CYS A 3 -17.99 12.64 10.06
C CYS A 3 -17.11 13.30 8.99
N LEU A 4 -16.58 14.49 9.28
CA LEU A 4 -15.67 15.20 8.36
C LEU A 4 -14.40 14.38 8.14
N ARG A 5 -13.85 13.82 9.22
CA ARG A 5 -12.70 12.92 9.17
C ARG A 5 -12.98 11.72 8.28
N SER A 6 -14.06 10.97 8.52
CA SER A 6 -14.40 9.79 7.71
C SER A 6 -14.57 10.11 6.23
N VAL A 7 -15.28 11.20 5.89
CA VAL A 7 -15.51 11.60 4.50
C VAL A 7 -14.20 11.97 3.80
N LEU A 8 -13.36 12.79 4.45
CA LEU A 8 -12.09 13.22 3.88
C LEU A 8 -11.09 12.06 3.78
N THR A 9 -11.13 11.10 4.69
CA THR A 9 -10.30 9.89 4.60
C THR A 9 -10.66 9.02 3.40
N ILE A 10 -11.95 8.85 3.09
CA ILE A 10 -12.39 7.97 2.00
C ILE A 10 -12.32 8.69 0.65
N ALA A 11 -12.78 9.94 0.59
CA ALA A 11 -13.00 10.66 -0.66
C ALA A 11 -12.04 11.84 -0.87
N GLY A 12 -11.18 12.19 0.10
CA GLY A 12 -10.35 13.38 0.04
C GLY A 12 -9.47 13.45 -1.21
N ARG A 13 -8.85 12.33 -1.59
CA ARG A 13 -8.05 12.23 -2.83
C ARG A 13 -8.88 12.49 -4.09
N ALA A 14 -10.09 11.93 -4.16
CA ALA A 14 -10.97 12.11 -5.31
C ALA A 14 -11.46 13.56 -5.41
N VAL A 15 -11.82 14.16 -4.27
CA VAL A 15 -12.27 15.55 -4.19
C VAL A 15 -11.13 16.53 -4.50
N GLU A 16 -9.90 16.26 -4.05
CA GLU A 16 -8.73 17.08 -4.41
C GLU A 16 -8.44 17.05 -5.91
N ARG A 17 -8.58 15.88 -6.55
CA ARG A 17 -8.40 15.75 -8.00
C ARG A 17 -9.47 16.50 -8.78
N ASP A 18 -10.72 16.40 -8.34
CA ASP A 18 -11.88 16.98 -9.04
C ASP A 18 -11.98 18.50 -8.82
N ALA A 19 -11.66 18.96 -7.61
CA ALA A 19 -11.77 20.35 -7.19
C ALA A 19 -10.61 20.79 -6.26
N PRO A 20 -9.38 20.93 -6.78
CA PRO A 20 -8.20 21.24 -5.97
C PRO A 20 -8.31 22.59 -5.26
N GLN A 21 -8.91 23.60 -5.89
CA GLN A 21 -9.10 24.91 -5.27
C GLN A 21 -10.07 24.89 -4.08
N ARG A 22 -11.12 24.06 -4.16
CA ARG A 22 -12.08 23.88 -3.06
C ARG A 22 -11.41 23.15 -1.90
N MET A 23 -10.59 22.15 -2.19
CA MET A 23 -9.82 21.43 -1.17
C MET A 23 -8.81 22.36 -0.47
N ALA A 24 -8.05 23.15 -1.22
CA ALA A 24 -7.14 24.14 -0.65
C ALA A 24 -7.86 25.15 0.26
N THR A 25 -9.05 25.61 -0.15
CA THR A 25 -9.89 26.50 0.66
C THR A 25 -10.33 25.80 1.95
N LEU A 26 -10.78 24.54 1.87
CA LEU A 26 -11.19 23.74 3.04
C LEU A 26 -10.04 23.62 4.04
N VAL A 27 -8.84 23.23 3.59
CA VAL A 27 -7.64 23.14 4.45
C VAL A 27 -7.27 24.49 5.05
N GLY A 28 -7.38 25.57 4.27
CA GLY A 28 -7.23 26.94 4.78
C GLY A 28 -8.17 27.23 5.95
N ARG A 29 -9.45 26.85 5.83
CA ARG A 29 -10.43 26.99 6.92
C ARG A 29 -10.12 26.10 8.12
N LEU A 30 -9.66 24.87 7.90
CA LEU A 30 -9.23 23.97 9.00
C LEU A 30 -8.06 24.55 9.79
N ARG A 31 -7.07 25.13 9.10
CA ARG A 31 -5.93 25.83 9.72
C ARG A 31 -6.39 27.06 10.50
N GLN A 32 -7.29 27.86 9.93
CA GLN A 32 -7.86 29.01 10.65
C GLN A 32 -8.64 28.57 11.90
N ALA A 33 -9.44 27.52 11.80
CA ALA A 33 -10.16 26.96 12.93
C ALA A 33 -9.20 26.51 14.02
N PHE A 34 -8.10 25.81 13.68
CA PHE A 34 -7.11 25.33 14.64
C PHE A 34 -6.52 26.43 15.55
N VAL A 35 -6.32 27.63 15.00
CA VAL A 35 -5.77 28.80 15.71
C VAL A 35 -6.80 29.46 16.63
N GLN A 36 -8.10 29.17 16.48
CA GLN A 36 -9.13 29.79 17.31
C GLN A 36 -9.02 29.35 18.79
N PRO A 37 -9.04 30.30 19.74
CA PRO A 37 -9.12 30.00 21.15
C PRO A 37 -10.50 29.43 21.50
N GLY A 38 -10.56 28.41 22.35
CA GLY A 38 -11.82 27.77 22.78
C GLY A 38 -12.12 26.41 22.12
N LEU A 39 -11.26 25.93 21.22
CA LEU A 39 -11.37 24.56 20.71
C LEU A 39 -11.03 23.52 21.79
N SER A 40 -11.83 22.46 21.86
CA SER A 40 -11.52 21.30 22.70
C SER A 40 -10.25 20.61 22.22
N ALA A 41 -9.50 20.00 23.14
CA ALA A 41 -8.27 19.28 22.82
C ALA A 41 -8.51 18.17 21.77
N GLN A 42 -9.65 17.50 21.83
CA GLN A 42 -10.04 16.48 20.86
C GLN A 42 -10.28 17.07 19.47
N ALA A 43 -11.03 18.17 19.37
CA ALA A 43 -11.26 18.82 18.08
C ALA A 43 -9.95 19.34 17.47
N ARG A 44 -9.04 19.87 18.30
CA ARG A 44 -7.72 20.32 17.88
C ARG A 44 -6.87 19.16 17.33
N LYS A 45 -6.89 17.98 17.97
CA LYS A 45 -6.27 16.76 17.44
C LYS A 45 -6.85 16.35 16.09
N THR A 46 -8.18 16.27 15.97
CA THR A 46 -8.84 15.90 14.71
C THR A 46 -8.51 16.85 13.56
N LEU A 47 -8.44 18.16 13.83
CA LEU A 47 -8.02 19.14 12.83
C LEU A 47 -6.58 18.92 12.38
N LEU A 48 -5.68 18.64 13.32
CA LEU A 48 -4.27 18.38 13.01
C LEU A 48 -4.13 17.13 12.12
N GLU A 49 -4.78 16.02 12.50
CA GLU A 49 -4.79 14.78 11.73
C GLU A 49 -5.26 15.00 10.28
N LEU A 50 -6.31 15.81 10.08
CA LEU A 50 -6.83 16.14 8.75
C LEU A 50 -5.84 16.97 7.93
N ILE A 51 -5.16 17.92 8.55
CA ILE A 51 -4.14 18.74 7.89
C ILE A 51 -2.95 17.87 7.48
N GLU A 52 -2.50 16.97 8.36
CA GLU A 52 -1.43 16.02 8.09
C GLU A 52 -1.80 15.03 6.98
N LEU A 53 -3.03 14.52 6.99
CA LEU A 53 -3.55 13.62 5.96
C LEU A 53 -3.57 14.28 4.57
N HIS A 54 -3.93 15.56 4.50
CA HIS A 54 -3.81 16.30 3.26
C HIS A 54 -2.34 16.52 2.87
N ALA A 55 -1.48 16.89 3.82
CA ALA A 55 -0.05 17.11 3.56
C ALA A 55 0.68 15.84 3.08
N SER A 56 0.22 14.65 3.47
CA SER A 56 0.71 13.36 2.94
C SER A 56 0.12 12.98 1.57
N GLY A 57 -0.73 13.83 0.98
CA GLY A 57 -1.42 13.54 -0.28
C GLY A 57 -2.46 12.43 -0.12
N TRP A 58 -3.24 12.45 0.96
CA TRP A 58 -4.27 11.47 1.28
C TRP A 58 -3.73 10.05 1.42
N GLN A 59 -2.51 9.94 1.91
CA GLN A 59 -1.87 8.67 2.23
C GLN A 59 -1.96 8.51 3.74
N LEU A 60 -2.93 7.72 4.20
CA LEU A 60 -2.92 7.22 5.57
C LEU A 60 -1.62 6.43 5.73
N ASN A 61 -0.73 6.94 6.59
CA ASN A 61 0.64 6.46 6.67
C ASN A 61 0.67 4.94 6.89
N LEU A 62 1.33 4.26 5.96
CA LEU A 62 1.43 2.81 5.75
C LEU A 62 1.88 2.01 7.00
N ALA A 63 2.40 2.70 8.02
CA ALA A 63 2.85 2.10 9.28
C ALA A 63 1.74 1.35 10.03
N GLN A 64 0.48 1.81 9.98
CA GLN A 64 -0.63 1.11 10.61
C GLN A 64 -1.16 -0.06 9.77
N GLN A 65 -0.99 -0.02 8.45
CA GLN A 65 -1.45 -1.08 7.57
C GLN A 65 -0.57 -2.34 7.69
N LEU A 66 0.74 -2.16 7.85
CA LEU A 66 1.68 -3.25 8.15
C LEU A 66 1.50 -3.84 9.56
N TYR A 67 1.00 -3.06 10.52
CA TYR A 67 0.73 -3.53 11.88
C TYR A 67 -0.57 -4.35 12.01
N TYR A 68 -1.61 -4.02 11.24
CA TYR A 68 -2.92 -4.71 11.31
C TYR A 68 -3.22 -5.68 10.15
N PHE A 69 -2.55 -5.58 8.99
CA PHE A 69 -2.80 -6.44 7.82
C PHE A 69 -1.52 -7.04 7.21
N PRO A 70 -0.85 -7.99 7.88
CA PRO A 70 0.37 -8.62 7.37
C PRO A 70 0.16 -9.55 6.16
N TYR A 71 -1.09 -9.89 5.80
CA TYR A 71 -1.38 -10.92 4.78
C TYR A 71 -1.82 -10.41 3.41
N THR A 72 -2.11 -9.12 3.23
CA THR A 72 -2.58 -8.61 1.92
C THR A 72 -1.45 -8.38 0.91
N SER A 73 -0.18 -8.50 1.32
CA SER A 73 0.97 -8.37 0.42
C SER A 73 1.44 -9.70 -0.20
N LEU A 74 0.82 -10.84 0.13
CA LEU A 74 1.29 -12.15 -0.35
C LEU A 74 0.71 -12.59 -1.70
N GLU A 75 -0.34 -11.96 -2.22
CA GLU A 75 -1.00 -12.45 -3.45
C GLU A 75 -0.43 -11.91 -4.77
N HIS A 76 0.26 -10.75 -4.80
CA HIS A 76 0.74 -10.20 -6.08
C HIS A 76 2.11 -10.76 -6.53
N ARG A 77 2.72 -11.71 -5.81
CA ARG A 77 4.07 -12.23 -6.15
C ARG A 77 4.11 -13.72 -6.47
N ASN A 78 3.03 -14.33 -6.96
CA ASN A 78 3.02 -15.77 -7.32
C ASN A 78 2.35 -16.12 -8.66
N HIS A 79 2.30 -15.21 -9.63
CA HIS A 79 1.91 -15.57 -11.01
C HIS A 79 2.92 -15.15 -12.09
N ALA A 80 4.21 -15.05 -11.70
CA ALA A 80 5.29 -15.06 -12.67
C ALA A 80 5.44 -16.48 -13.24
N ARG A 81 4.76 -16.70 -14.37
CA ARG A 81 4.88 -17.83 -15.29
C ARG A 81 6.35 -18.28 -15.48
N PRO A 82 6.71 -19.56 -15.32
CA PRO A 82 8.03 -20.05 -15.74
C PRO A 82 8.13 -20.17 -17.28
N PRO A 83 9.29 -19.86 -17.89
CA PRO A 83 9.47 -19.86 -19.33
C PRO A 83 9.50 -21.29 -19.92
N THR A 84 8.90 -21.41 -21.10
CA THR A 84 8.93 -22.57 -21.99
C THR A 84 10.30 -22.73 -22.65
N THR A 85 10.99 -23.86 -22.43
CA THR A 85 12.01 -24.39 -23.36
C THR A 85 12.26 -25.87 -23.08
N THR A 86 11.52 -26.76 -23.75
CA THR A 86 11.92 -28.17 -23.94
C THR A 86 12.40 -28.29 -25.38
N THR A 87 13.71 -28.22 -25.57
CA THR A 87 14.37 -28.43 -26.87
C THR A 87 15.58 -29.33 -26.64
N THR A 88 15.41 -30.60 -26.98
CA THR A 88 16.25 -31.36 -27.92
C THR A 88 17.76 -31.50 -27.58
N THR A 89 18.13 -32.78 -27.30
CA THR A 89 19.23 -33.51 -27.96
C THR A 89 20.61 -33.64 -27.29
N ASN A 90 20.90 -34.93 -26.99
CA ASN A 90 22.13 -35.71 -27.14
C ASN A 90 23.32 -35.53 -26.17
N PHE A 91 23.82 -36.57 -25.49
CA PHE A 91 24.47 -37.85 -25.87
C PHE A 91 26.01 -37.72 -25.71
N PHE A 92 26.59 -38.30 -24.64
CA PHE A 92 27.95 -38.84 -24.72
C PHE A 92 28.15 -40.03 -23.78
N ARG A 93 28.82 -41.02 -24.35
CA ARG A 93 29.05 -42.43 -23.98
C ARG A 93 30.30 -42.60 -23.10
N ALA A 94 30.33 -43.61 -22.20
CA ALA A 94 31.39 -44.65 -22.10
C ALA A 94 31.23 -45.62 -20.89
N SER A 95 31.38 -46.92 -21.17
CA SER A 95 31.50 -48.13 -20.29
C SER A 95 32.94 -48.27 -19.69
N PRO A 96 33.49 -49.42 -19.16
CA PRO A 96 32.99 -50.81 -18.93
C PRO A 96 33.48 -51.57 -17.64
N ARG A 97 32.97 -52.81 -17.40
CA ARG A 97 33.62 -54.07 -16.86
C ARG A 97 32.54 -54.95 -16.18
N SER A 98 32.13 -56.12 -16.70
CA SER A 98 32.75 -57.48 -16.77
C SER A 98 32.82 -58.27 -15.45
N GLY A 99 32.18 -59.46 -15.42
CA GLY A 99 32.45 -60.61 -14.52
C GLY A 99 31.18 -61.33 -14.03
N CYS A 100 30.75 -62.46 -14.65
CA CYS A 100 30.86 -63.87 -14.15
C CYS A 100 30.10 -64.11 -12.80
N GLY A 101 29.19 -65.06 -12.58
CA GLY A 101 28.86 -66.34 -13.19
C GLY A 101 28.78 -67.43 -12.09
N LEU A 102 27.61 -68.08 -11.91
CA LEU A 102 27.33 -69.37 -11.23
C LEU A 102 27.49 -69.48 -9.69
N PRO A 103 26.99 -70.56 -9.05
CA PRO A 103 26.14 -71.66 -9.54
C PRO A 103 24.66 -71.61 -9.12
#